data_AF-A0A9D8MVQ5-F1
#
_entry.id   AF-A0A9D8MVQ5-F1
#
_cell.length_a   1.000
_cell.length_b   1.000
_cell.length_c   1.000
_cell.angle_alpha   90.00
_cell.angle_beta   90.00
_cell.angle_gamma   90.00
#
_symmetry.space_group_name_H-M   'P 1'
#
loop_
_entity.id
_entity.type
_entity.pdbx_description
1 polymer ?
#
loop_
_entity_poly.entity_id
_entity_poly.type
_entity_poly.pdbx_seq_one_letter_code
_entity_poly.pdbx_strand_id
1 'polypeptide(L)'
;MRKNLMTTLTVLCMALVLDAHAQTLHYDKPAEFFEEALVIGNGTMGGIVYGGTEKDKVSLNDITLWTGEPCNMKVYSPDAHKSIPAIREALRQGDYQKADKLQRDVQGHFSQNYQPLGQLFIDYMDTDVAATGYRR
;
A
#
# COMPACT_ATOMS: atom_id res chain seq x y z
N MET A 1 14.67 -46.18 -38.42
CA MET A 1 14.17 -44.78 -38.44
C MET A 1 13.69 -44.31 -37.05
N ARG A 2 14.50 -44.48 -35.99
CA ARG A 2 14.02 -44.26 -34.61
C ARG A 2 15.04 -43.63 -33.64
N LYS A 3 16.15 -43.11 -34.17
CA LYS A 3 17.24 -42.51 -33.36
C LYS A 3 17.44 -41.00 -33.58
N ASN A 4 16.79 -40.41 -34.59
CA ASN A 4 16.98 -38.99 -34.95
C ASN A 4 15.83 -38.09 -34.47
N LEU A 5 14.77 -38.65 -33.86
CA LEU A 5 13.61 -37.89 -33.38
C LEU A 5 13.79 -37.41 -31.93
N MET A 6 14.66 -38.07 -31.16
CA MET A 6 14.88 -37.75 -29.74
C MET A 6 15.92 -36.64 -29.54
N THR A 7 16.81 -36.43 -30.51
CA THR A 7 17.85 -35.39 -30.46
C THR A 7 17.33 -34.01 -30.91
N THR A 8 16.33 -33.96 -31.80
CA THR A 8 15.70 -32.72 -32.25
C THR A 8 14.75 -32.13 -31.22
N LEU A 9 14.16 -32.94 -30.33
CA LEU A 9 13.23 -32.46 -29.30
C LEU A 9 13.95 -31.75 -28.13
N THR A 10 15.20 -32.13 -27.84
CA THR A 10 15.98 -31.50 -26.76
C THR A 10 16.52 -30.13 -27.14
N VAL A 11 16.86 -29.91 -28.42
CA VAL A 11 17.35 -28.60 -28.91
C VAL A 11 16.23 -27.55 -28.95
N LEU A 12 14.99 -27.96 -29.20
CA LEU A 12 13.84 -27.05 -29.21
C LEU A 12 13.43 -26.59 -27.80
N CYS A 13 13.68 -27.42 -26.77
CA CYS A 13 13.35 -27.08 -25.38
C CYS A 13 14.36 -26.11 -24.74
N MET A 14 15.58 -25.99 -25.30
CA MET A 14 16.62 -25.09 -24.81
C MET A 14 16.48 -23.65 -25.33
N ALA A 15 15.65 -23.43 -26.35
CA ALA A 15 15.37 -22.12 -26.93
C ALA A 15 14.18 -21.38 -26.27
N LEU A 16 13.49 -22.02 -25.32
CA LEU A 16 12.43 -21.42 -24.51
C LEU A 16 12.94 -21.13 -23.09
N VAL A 17 14.19 -20.68 -22.96
CA VAL A 17 14.49 -19.78 -21.83
C VAL A 17 13.81 -18.48 -22.19
N LEU A 18 12.56 -18.32 -21.72
CA LEU A 18 11.88 -17.03 -21.70
C LEU A 18 12.86 -16.05 -21.05
N ASP A 19 13.45 -15.18 -21.87
CA ASP A 19 14.14 -13.99 -21.41
C ASP A 19 13.06 -13.13 -20.77
N ALA A 20 12.80 -13.39 -19.49
CA ALA A 20 11.91 -12.59 -18.68
C ALA A 20 12.64 -11.25 -18.49
N HIS A 21 12.53 -10.38 -19.51
CA HIS A 21 13.09 -9.05 -19.45
C HIS A 21 12.61 -8.39 -18.17
N ALA A 22 13.57 -8.06 -17.30
CA ALA A 22 13.30 -7.37 -16.06
C ALA A 22 12.48 -6.12 -16.39
N GLN A 23 11.24 -6.08 -15.92
CA GLN A 23 10.40 -4.91 -16.07
C GLN A 23 10.93 -3.86 -15.10
N THR A 24 11.58 -2.84 -15.64
CA THR A 24 12.25 -1.81 -14.84
C THR A 24 11.59 -0.47 -15.09
N LEU A 25 11.01 0.09 -14.03
CA LEU A 25 10.68 1.51 -13.98
C LEU A 25 11.99 2.28 -13.79
N HIS A 26 12.21 3.30 -14.61
CA HIS A 26 13.41 4.12 -14.51
C HIS A 26 13.08 5.59 -14.77
N TYR A 27 13.83 6.47 -14.11
CA TYR A 27 13.65 7.91 -14.18
C TYR A 27 15.00 8.62 -14.26
N ASP A 28 15.03 9.75 -14.96
CA ASP A 28 16.20 10.59 -15.21
C ASP A 28 16.31 11.79 -14.26
N LYS A 29 15.42 11.85 -13.24
CA LYS A 29 15.46 12.83 -12.16
C LYS A 29 15.06 12.25 -10.80
N PRO A 30 15.55 12.81 -9.68
CA PRO A 30 15.03 12.53 -8.35
C PRO A 30 13.53 12.82 -8.24
N ALA A 31 12.85 12.12 -7.32
CA ALA A 31 11.46 12.41 -6.99
C ALA A 31 11.35 13.63 -6.08
N GLU A 32 10.45 14.56 -6.41
CA GLU A 32 10.07 15.68 -5.56
C GLU A 32 8.80 15.33 -4.75
N PHE A 33 7.90 14.58 -5.37
CA PHE A 33 6.61 14.17 -4.80
C PHE A 33 6.57 12.67 -4.52
N PHE A 34 5.65 12.26 -3.63
CA PHE A 34 5.48 10.86 -3.25
C PHE A 34 5.13 9.97 -4.46
N GLU A 35 4.29 10.48 -5.36
CA GLU A 35 3.80 9.81 -6.56
C GLU A 35 4.91 9.52 -7.58
N GLU A 36 6.05 10.21 -7.48
CA GLU A 36 7.22 10.00 -8.33
C GLU A 36 8.22 9.00 -7.72
N ALA A 37 8.11 8.70 -6.43
CA ALA A 37 9.06 7.88 -5.69
C ALA A 37 8.85 6.37 -5.96
N LEU A 38 9.91 5.58 -5.81
CA LEU A 38 9.86 4.13 -6.02
C LEU A 38 9.59 3.41 -4.70
N VAL A 39 8.58 2.54 -4.69
CA VAL A 39 8.19 1.77 -3.50
C VAL A 39 8.83 0.39 -3.53
N ILE A 40 9.49 0.02 -2.44
CA ILE A 40 10.06 -1.30 -2.19
C ILE A 40 9.48 -1.87 -0.89
N GLY A 41 9.41 -3.20 -0.77
CA GLY A 41 8.96 -3.82 0.46
C GLY A 41 9.03 -5.34 0.43
N ASN A 42 8.92 -5.94 1.61
CA ASN A 42 8.97 -7.40 1.80
C ASN A 42 7.66 -7.99 2.36
N GLY A 43 6.57 -7.21 2.33
CA GLY A 43 5.27 -7.57 2.88
C GLY A 43 5.05 -7.13 4.34
N THR A 44 6.12 -6.82 5.08
CA THR A 44 6.04 -6.27 6.44
C THR A 44 6.59 -4.85 6.50
N MET A 45 7.83 -4.68 6.04
CA MET A 45 8.50 -3.39 5.95
C MET A 45 8.40 -2.84 4.54
N GLY A 46 8.23 -1.53 4.44
CA GLY A 46 8.19 -0.78 3.19
C GLY A 46 9.12 0.43 3.22
N GLY A 47 9.66 0.76 2.06
CA GLY A 47 10.47 1.95 1.82
C GLY A 47 10.00 2.67 0.57
N ILE A 48 9.92 3.99 0.63
CA ILE A 48 9.61 4.86 -0.50
C ILE A 48 10.85 5.68 -0.79
N VAL A 49 11.52 5.39 -1.91
CA VAL A 49 12.85 5.89 -2.27
C VAL A 49 12.73 7.06 -3.25
N TYR A 50 13.32 8.20 -2.89
CA TYR A 50 13.23 9.43 -3.67
C TYR A 50 14.42 9.62 -4.64
N GLY A 51 15.60 9.11 -4.27
CA GLY A 51 16.80 9.10 -5.11
C GLY A 51 17.52 10.45 -5.23
N GLY A 52 17.50 11.28 -4.18
CA GLY A 52 18.22 12.56 -4.21
C GLY A 52 19.73 12.40 -4.33
N THR A 53 20.40 13.32 -5.05
CA THR A 53 21.83 13.21 -5.40
C THR A 53 22.78 13.73 -4.33
N GLU A 54 22.37 14.76 -3.58
CA GLU A 54 23.16 15.33 -2.47
C GLU A 54 22.64 14.87 -1.11
N LYS A 55 21.32 14.82 -1.01
CA LYS A 55 20.58 14.31 0.13
C LYS A 55 19.48 13.42 -0.39
N ASP A 56 19.44 12.18 0.05
CA ASP A 56 18.32 11.29 -0.23
C ASP A 56 17.41 11.14 1.00
N LYS A 57 16.18 10.73 0.72
CA LYS A 57 15.14 10.46 1.70
C LYS A 57 14.51 9.11 1.36
N VAL A 58 14.35 8.28 2.38
CA VAL A 58 13.52 7.09 2.31
C VAL A 58 12.41 7.22 3.35
N SER A 59 11.16 7.27 2.90
CA SER A 59 10.03 7.20 3.84
C SER A 59 9.75 5.75 4.19
N LEU A 60 9.69 5.45 5.49
CA LEU A 60 9.63 4.10 6.03
C LEU A 60 8.22 3.77 6.51
N ASN A 61 7.85 2.51 6.36
CA ASN A 61 6.58 1.97 6.79
C ASN A 61 6.76 0.57 7.38
N ASP A 62 5.96 0.25 8.40
CA ASP A 62 5.78 -1.11 8.92
C ASP A 62 4.29 -1.41 8.94
N ILE A 63 3.86 -2.58 8.45
CA ILE A 63 2.43 -2.94 8.31
C ILE A 63 1.68 -2.97 9.66
N THR A 64 2.40 -3.12 10.77
CA THR A 64 1.82 -3.25 12.12
C THR A 64 1.72 -1.94 12.87
N LEU A 65 2.24 -0.84 12.34
CA LEU A 65 2.22 0.46 13.02
C LEU A 65 0.87 1.18 12.81
N TRP A 66 0.00 1.05 13.80
CA TRP A 66 -1.33 1.67 13.83
C TRP A 66 -1.53 2.44 15.13
N THR A 67 -2.40 3.44 15.11
CA THR A 67 -2.84 4.14 16.33
C THR A 67 -3.69 3.24 17.22
N GLY A 68 -3.84 3.66 18.48
CA GLY A 68 -4.80 3.08 19.40
C GLY A 68 -4.38 1.74 19.98
N GLU A 69 -5.38 0.98 20.38
CA GLU A 69 -5.22 -0.25 21.17
C GLU A 69 -6.25 -1.30 20.72
N PRO A 70 -6.11 -2.57 21.14
CA PRO A 70 -7.09 -3.61 20.85
C PRO A 70 -8.52 -3.15 21.15
N CYS A 71 -9.35 -3.09 20.11
CA CYS A 71 -10.68 -2.52 20.20
C CYS A 71 -11.67 -3.48 20.88
N ASN A 72 -12.28 -3.08 21.98
CA ASN A 72 -13.41 -3.81 22.57
C ASN A 72 -14.74 -3.33 21.99
N MET A 73 -15.15 -3.93 20.86
CA MET A 73 -16.37 -3.57 20.13
C MET A 73 -17.66 -3.62 20.97
N LYS A 74 -17.69 -4.37 22.08
CA LYS A 74 -18.86 -4.44 22.98
C LYS A 74 -19.11 -3.16 23.78
N VAL A 75 -18.09 -2.31 23.93
CA VAL A 75 -18.14 -1.12 24.82
C VAL A 75 -18.85 0.06 24.17
N TYR A 76 -18.82 0.17 22.84
CA TYR A 76 -19.11 1.44 22.18
C TYR A 76 -20.59 1.72 21.95
N SER A 77 -21.41 0.68 21.69
CA SER A 77 -22.84 0.84 21.45
C SER A 77 -23.64 -0.39 21.93
N PRO A 78 -23.58 -0.74 23.23
CA PRO A 78 -24.18 -1.97 23.75
C PRO A 78 -25.70 -2.05 23.47
N ASP A 79 -26.34 -0.89 23.38
CA ASP A 79 -27.78 -0.75 23.20
C ASP A 79 -28.21 -0.38 21.78
N ALA A 80 -27.30 -0.35 20.80
CA ALA A 80 -27.62 -0.02 19.40
C ALA A 80 -28.79 -0.85 18.84
N HIS A 81 -28.84 -2.14 19.19
CA HIS A 81 -29.90 -3.03 18.74
C HIS A 81 -31.32 -2.56 19.14
N LYS A 82 -31.46 -1.77 20.22
CA LYS A 82 -32.74 -1.23 20.70
C LYS A 82 -33.33 -0.18 19.75
N SER A 83 -32.50 0.53 18.98
CA SER A 83 -32.98 1.54 18.01
C SER A 83 -33.45 0.94 16.68
N ILE A 84 -33.06 -0.30 16.36
CA ILE A 84 -33.40 -0.98 15.09
C ILE A 84 -34.92 -1.09 14.83
N PRO A 85 -35.78 -1.47 15.79
CA PRO A 85 -37.23 -1.52 15.56
C PRO A 85 -37.82 -0.16 15.19
N ALA A 86 -37.39 0.91 15.86
CA ALA A 86 -37.88 2.26 15.61
C ALA A 86 -37.45 2.80 14.24
N ILE A 87 -36.22 2.51 13.82
CA ILE A 87 -35.72 2.83 12.47
C ILE A 87 -36.59 2.14 11.41
N ARG A 88 -36.86 0.83 11.57
CA ARG A 88 -37.69 0.06 10.62
C ARG A 88 -39.13 0.57 10.53
N GLU A 89 -39.72 0.99 11.66
CA GLU A 89 -41.05 1.61 11.66
C GLU A 89 -41.05 2.94 10.89
N ALA A 90 -40.10 3.83 11.16
CA ALA A 90 -39.99 5.11 10.46
C ALA A 90 -39.85 4.92 8.94
N LEU A 91 -39.03 3.95 8.51
CA LEU A 91 -38.91 3.58 7.10
C LEU A 91 -40.22 3.06 6.50
N ARG A 92 -40.97 2.20 7.23
CA ARG A 92 -42.29 1.72 6.77
C ARG A 92 -43.31 2.85 6.60
N GLN A 93 -43.21 3.90 7.40
CA GLN A 93 -44.08 5.07 7.35
C GLN A 93 -43.63 6.11 6.31
N GLY A 94 -42.47 5.90 5.65
CA GLY A 94 -41.90 6.88 4.72
C GLY A 94 -41.25 8.09 5.40
N ASP A 95 -41.06 8.06 6.73
CA ASP A 95 -40.44 9.13 7.50
C ASP A 95 -38.90 8.99 7.50
N TYR A 96 -38.28 9.40 6.39
CA TYR A 96 -36.84 9.26 6.17
C TYR A 96 -36.00 10.15 7.11
N GLN A 97 -36.50 11.33 7.49
CA GLN A 97 -35.80 12.22 8.40
C GLN A 97 -35.70 11.61 9.81
N LYS A 98 -36.78 11.02 10.30
CA LYS A 98 -36.77 10.30 11.56
C LYS A 98 -35.88 9.06 11.50
N ALA A 99 -35.91 8.32 10.40
CA ALA A 99 -35.03 7.17 10.20
C ALA A 99 -33.54 7.57 10.24
N ASP A 100 -33.15 8.65 9.57
CA ASP A 100 -31.75 9.16 9.59
C ASP A 100 -31.34 9.68 10.97
N LYS A 101 -32.26 10.28 11.72
CA LYS A 101 -31.96 10.67 13.10
C LYS A 101 -31.68 9.44 13.97
N LEU A 102 -32.54 8.42 13.89
CA LEU A 102 -32.46 7.21 14.72
C LEU A 102 -31.27 6.30 14.35
N GLN A 103 -30.83 6.28 13.09
CA GLN A 103 -29.69 5.44 12.68
C GLN A 103 -28.35 5.89 13.30
N ARG A 104 -28.26 7.13 13.82
CA ARG A 104 -27.07 7.58 14.55
C ARG A 104 -26.83 6.77 15.84
N ASP A 105 -27.87 6.23 16.44
CA ASP A 105 -27.78 5.41 17.66
C ASP A 105 -27.12 4.04 17.41
N VAL A 106 -27.00 3.63 16.15
CA VAL A 106 -26.40 2.34 15.76
C VAL A 106 -25.00 2.47 15.18
N GLN A 107 -24.45 3.68 15.16
CA GLN A 107 -23.09 3.94 14.69
C GLN A 107 -22.08 3.69 15.80
N GLY A 108 -20.86 3.31 15.41
CA GLY A 108 -19.72 3.13 16.30
C GLY A 108 -18.62 4.17 16.04
N HIS A 109 -17.48 3.99 16.70
CA HIS A 109 -16.30 4.81 16.45
C HIS A 109 -15.67 4.49 15.09
N PHE A 110 -14.92 5.47 14.57
CA PHE A 110 -14.04 5.25 13.44
C PHE A 110 -12.92 4.24 13.79
N SER A 111 -12.41 3.55 12.77
CA SER A 111 -11.28 2.64 12.93
C SER A 111 -10.00 3.41 13.31
N GLN A 112 -9.01 2.68 13.79
CA GLN A 112 -7.67 3.21 13.99
C GLN A 112 -7.00 3.55 12.65
N ASN A 113 -5.97 4.40 12.71
CA ASN A 113 -5.27 4.89 11.53
C ASN A 113 -3.91 4.21 11.39
N TYR A 114 -3.57 3.84 10.16
CA TYR A 114 -2.22 3.44 9.79
C TYR A 114 -1.26 4.61 9.97
N GLN A 115 -0.05 4.38 10.48
CA GLN A 115 0.91 5.45 10.76
C GLN A 115 2.21 5.27 9.96
N PRO A 116 2.80 6.38 9.48
CA PRO A 116 4.14 6.33 8.91
C PRO A 116 5.16 5.98 10.01
N LEU A 117 6.09 5.08 9.71
CA LEU A 117 7.15 4.71 10.68
C LEU A 117 8.14 5.85 10.88
N GLY A 118 8.45 6.56 9.81
CA GLY A 118 9.35 7.71 9.86
C GLY A 118 10.08 7.93 8.54
N GLN A 119 11.18 8.66 8.61
CA GLN A 119 12.01 8.98 7.45
C GLN A 119 13.48 8.74 7.79
N LEU A 120 14.16 8.06 6.87
CA LEU A 120 15.61 7.99 6.84
C LEU A 120 16.13 9.06 5.88
N PHE A 121 17.01 9.93 6.37
CA PHE A 121 17.74 10.88 5.55
C PHE A 121 19.17 10.39 5.36
N ILE A 122 19.68 10.51 4.13
CA ILE A 122 21.04 10.14 3.76
C ILE A 122 21.70 11.39 3.22
N ASP A 123 22.65 11.94 3.94
CA ASP A 123 23.50 13.04 3.46
C ASP A 123 24.75 12.44 2.80
N TYR A 124 24.96 12.72 1.51
CA TYR A 124 26.18 12.32 0.81
C TYR A 124 27.28 13.34 1.09
N MET A 125 28.44 12.86 1.56
CA MET A 125 29.54 13.73 2.01
C MET A 125 30.40 14.26 0.86
N ASP A 126 30.32 13.65 -0.32
CA ASP A 126 31.15 13.97 -1.47
C ASP A 126 30.26 14.46 -2.62
N THR A 127 29.81 15.71 -2.50
CA THR A 127 28.79 16.34 -3.36
C THR A 127 29.29 17.59 -4.07
N ASP A 128 30.60 17.84 -4.01
CA ASP A 128 31.24 19.04 -4.58
C ASP A 128 31.15 19.10 -6.12
N VAL A 129 30.81 17.98 -6.77
CA VAL A 129 30.58 17.87 -8.21
C VAL A 129 29.14 17.46 -8.48
N ALA A 130 28.45 18.23 -9.32
CA ALA A 130 27.09 17.92 -9.72
C ALA A 130 27.00 16.54 -10.40
N ALA A 131 26.03 15.73 -9.97
CA ALA A 131 25.77 14.44 -10.57
C ALA A 131 25.41 14.59 -12.06
N THR A 132 25.99 13.72 -12.90
CA THR A 132 25.68 13.65 -14.33
C THR A 132 25.26 12.23 -14.71
N GLY A 133 24.44 12.07 -15.75
CA GLY A 133 23.96 10.76 -16.19
C GLY A 133 23.05 10.07 -15.16
N TYR A 134 22.27 10.86 -14.43
CA TYR A 134 21.40 10.36 -13.37
C TYR A 134 20.42 9.30 -13.89
N ARG A 135 20.27 8.21 -13.12
CA ARG A 135 19.25 7.19 -13.33
C ARG A 135 18.89 6.54 -12.00
N ARG A 136 17.60 6.39 -11.75
CA ARG A 136 17.04 5.54 -10.69
C ARG A 136 16.02 4.58 -11.25
#